data_AF-A0A3D5J3W7-F1
#
_entry.id   AF-A0A3D5J3W7-F1
#
_cell.length_a   1.000
_cell.length_b   1.000
_cell.length_c   1.000
_cell.angle_alpha   90.00
_cell.angle_beta   90.00
_cell.angle_gamma   90.00
#
_symmetry.space_group_name_H-M   'P 1'
#
loop_
_entity.id
_entity.type
_entity.pdbx_description
1 polymer ?
#
loop_
_entity_poly.entity_id
_entity_poly.type
_entity_poly.pdbx_seq_one_letter_code
_entity_poly.pdbx_strand_id
1 'polypeptide(L)'
;FHIPVMGIAYTIDTPVKVAHFGINSSISIIEDHLIEKMRAYYYKLNNEPFLPISKKEPNYRAKRITDYLNLISEEVKKKVEGVKTAAFSSTSEITKYFEMLPEVSELKQKYLKFLQLTDPSEKESLESELRNEVKPGAIEVNIMTKIDSDQIDDNKEVIENGSDALQALKGYAESNLEHSTLVFSAGMNPRLFNYLSSFKSFHPDNNGNFSKAIAIKVSDYRSALIQGKYLAKRGIWVSEFRIESG
;
A
#
# COMPACT_ATOMS: atom_id res chain seq x y z
N PHE A 1 3.39 8.57 10.52
CA PHE A 1 3.92 7.33 11.15
C PHE A 1 3.87 6.20 10.13
N HIS A 2 4.77 5.22 10.19
CA HIS A 2 4.84 4.11 9.24
C HIS A 2 4.99 2.77 9.98
N ILE A 3 4.19 1.77 9.60
CA ILE A 3 4.29 0.40 10.07
C ILE A 3 4.95 -0.44 8.96
N PRO A 4 6.21 -0.89 9.13
CA PRO A 4 6.89 -1.71 8.13
C PRO A 4 6.30 -3.12 8.10
N VAL A 5 6.63 -3.90 7.07
CA VAL A 5 6.31 -5.33 7.05
C VAL A 5 7.01 -6.03 8.21
N MET A 6 6.21 -6.70 9.06
CA MET A 6 6.67 -7.47 10.22
C MET A 6 6.67 -8.99 9.99
N GLY A 7 6.44 -9.42 8.75
CA GLY A 7 6.35 -10.82 8.34
C GLY A 7 5.17 -11.04 7.38
N ILE A 8 5.17 -12.18 6.68
CA ILE A 8 4.22 -12.47 5.58
C ILE A 8 2.75 -12.32 6.01
N ALA A 9 2.41 -12.76 7.23
CA ALA A 9 1.02 -12.78 7.71
C ALA A 9 0.63 -11.63 8.65
N TYR A 10 1.61 -10.99 9.31
CA TYR A 10 1.32 -10.09 10.43
C TYR A 10 0.68 -8.77 10.00
N THR A 11 1.04 -8.25 8.82
CA THR A 11 0.59 -6.95 8.35
C THR A 11 -0.40 -7.03 7.18
N ILE A 12 -0.93 -8.22 6.89
CA ILE A 12 -1.78 -8.49 5.72
C ILE A 12 -2.99 -7.55 5.66
N ASP A 13 -3.62 -7.26 6.80
CA ASP A 13 -4.81 -6.42 6.92
C ASP A 13 -4.58 -5.11 7.69
N THR A 14 -3.33 -4.80 8.04
CA THR A 14 -3.00 -3.59 8.82
C THR A 14 -3.55 -2.32 8.19
N PRO A 15 -3.50 -2.09 6.85
CA PRO A 15 -4.03 -0.87 6.28
C PRO A 15 -5.52 -0.63 6.58
N VAL A 16 -6.35 -1.68 6.59
CA VAL A 16 -7.77 -1.57 6.96
C VAL A 16 -7.94 -1.08 8.41
N LYS A 17 -6.99 -1.38 9.29
CA LYS A 17 -7.05 -1.04 10.71
C LYS A 17 -6.51 0.36 11.04
N VAL A 18 -5.62 0.92 10.23
CA VAL A 18 -4.90 2.15 10.61
C VAL A 18 -4.84 3.24 9.54
N ALA A 19 -5.11 2.92 8.27
CA ALA A 19 -4.97 3.90 7.20
C ALA A 19 -5.95 5.07 7.35
N HIS A 20 -7.16 4.85 7.87
CA HIS A 20 -8.11 5.93 8.16
C HIS A 20 -7.62 6.91 9.25
N PHE A 21 -6.56 6.58 9.98
CA PHE A 21 -5.85 7.48 10.90
C PHE A 21 -4.61 8.15 10.29
N GLY A 22 -4.44 8.10 8.96
CA GLY A 22 -3.27 8.68 8.29
C GLY A 22 -1.97 7.88 8.48
N ILE A 23 -2.04 6.62 8.92
CA ILE A 23 -0.87 5.78 9.18
C ILE A 23 -0.55 4.92 7.97
N ASN A 24 0.66 5.08 7.41
CA ASN A 24 1.15 4.25 6.33
C ASN A 24 1.45 2.84 6.87
N SER A 25 1.10 1.81 6.12
CA SER A 25 1.43 0.43 6.49
C SER A 25 1.61 -0.46 5.27
N SER A 26 2.40 -1.52 5.41
CA SER A 26 2.81 -2.35 4.29
C SER A 26 2.26 -3.78 4.35
N ILE A 27 1.80 -4.29 3.21
CA ILE A 27 1.30 -5.66 3.01
C ILE A 27 2.34 -6.47 2.25
N SER A 28 2.76 -7.63 2.79
CA SER A 28 3.52 -8.61 2.02
C SER A 28 2.61 -9.34 1.03
N ILE A 29 2.89 -9.23 -0.27
CA ILE A 29 2.04 -9.80 -1.33
C ILE A 29 2.61 -11.08 -1.98
N ILE A 30 3.65 -11.67 -1.38
CA ILE A 30 4.30 -12.86 -1.95
C ILE A 30 3.51 -14.16 -1.74
N GLU A 31 2.68 -14.26 -0.70
CA GLU A 31 2.00 -15.52 -0.35
C GLU A 31 0.52 -15.52 -0.75
N ASP A 32 0.25 -16.05 -1.94
CA ASP A 32 -1.07 -15.97 -2.58
C ASP A 32 -2.16 -16.74 -1.84
N HIS A 33 -1.81 -17.83 -1.13
CA HIS A 33 -2.79 -18.63 -0.39
C HIS A 33 -3.36 -17.85 0.79
N LEU A 34 -2.52 -17.07 1.48
CA LEU A 34 -2.97 -16.18 2.54
C LEU A 34 -3.87 -15.09 1.97
N ILE A 35 -3.49 -14.50 0.84
CA ILE A 35 -4.27 -13.46 0.17
C ILE A 35 -5.66 -13.97 -0.20
N GLU A 36 -5.78 -15.18 -0.77
CA GLU A 36 -7.09 -15.76 -1.10
C GLU A 36 -7.96 -15.99 0.14
N LYS A 37 -7.38 -16.44 1.25
CA LYS A 37 -8.10 -16.57 2.53
C LYS A 37 -8.60 -15.22 3.03
N MET A 38 -7.78 -14.17 2.91
CA MET A 38 -8.17 -12.82 3.32
C MET A 38 -9.24 -12.22 2.40
N ARG A 39 -9.19 -12.49 1.09
CA ARG A 39 -10.29 -12.15 0.17
C ARG A 39 -11.59 -12.80 0.64
N ALA A 40 -11.59 -14.12 0.85
CA ALA A 40 -12.78 -14.84 1.31
C ALA A 40 -13.33 -14.27 2.63
N TYR A 41 -12.44 -13.92 3.57
CA TYR A 41 -12.81 -13.28 4.83
C TYR A 41 -13.49 -11.91 4.62
N TYR A 42 -12.89 -11.02 3.84
CA TYR A 42 -13.41 -9.67 3.64
C TYR A 42 -14.68 -9.63 2.78
N TYR A 43 -14.77 -10.43 1.71
CA TYR A 43 -16.02 -10.57 0.96
C TYR A 43 -17.17 -11.04 1.86
N LYS A 44 -16.91 -12.04 2.71
CA LYS A 44 -17.90 -12.49 3.69
C LYS A 44 -18.25 -11.40 4.70
N LEU A 45 -17.27 -10.66 5.22
CA LEU A 45 -17.48 -9.56 6.17
C LEU A 45 -18.34 -8.44 5.55
N ASN A 46 -18.16 -8.18 4.26
CA ASN A 46 -18.88 -7.16 3.51
C ASN A 46 -20.26 -7.61 3.02
N ASN A 47 -20.65 -8.87 3.23
CA ASN A 47 -21.82 -9.49 2.62
C ASN A 47 -21.81 -9.40 1.08
N GLU A 48 -20.64 -9.47 0.47
CA GLU A 48 -20.43 -9.44 -0.99
C GLU A 48 -20.14 -10.86 -1.52
N PRO A 49 -20.52 -11.17 -2.78
CA PRO A 49 -20.29 -12.50 -3.34
C PRO A 49 -18.80 -12.80 -3.53
N PHE A 50 -18.30 -13.81 -2.83
CA PHE A 50 -16.94 -14.31 -3.03
C PHE A 50 -16.87 -15.30 -4.19
N LEU A 51 -16.09 -14.97 -5.21
CA LEU A 51 -15.74 -15.87 -6.31
C LEU A 51 -14.29 -16.36 -6.13
N PRO A 52 -14.07 -17.65 -5.79
CA PRO A 52 -12.72 -18.19 -5.64
C PRO A 52 -11.96 -18.12 -6.96
N ILE A 53 -10.68 -17.73 -6.89
CA ILE A 53 -9.79 -17.77 -8.05
C ILE A 53 -8.95 -19.03 -7.95
N SER A 54 -9.15 -20.00 -8.83
CA SER A 54 -8.50 -21.31 -8.75
C SER A 54 -7.03 -21.24 -9.21
N LYS A 55 -6.16 -22.08 -8.63
CA LYS A 55 -4.75 -22.24 -9.09
C LYS A 55 -4.64 -22.74 -10.54
N LYS A 56 -5.73 -23.29 -11.09
CA LYS A 56 -5.80 -23.72 -12.50
C LYS A 56 -6.04 -22.55 -13.47
N GLU A 57 -6.39 -21.38 -12.96
CA GLU A 57 -6.61 -20.23 -13.82
C GLU A 57 -5.28 -19.61 -14.26
N PRO A 58 -5.20 -19.15 -15.53
CA PRO A 58 -4.09 -18.34 -15.98
C PRO A 58 -3.94 -17.09 -15.11
N ASN A 59 -2.69 -16.81 -14.69
CA ASN A 59 -2.34 -15.67 -13.83
C ASN A 59 -3.11 -15.62 -12.50
N TYR A 60 -3.54 -16.76 -11.94
CA TYR A 60 -4.35 -16.80 -10.72
C TYR A 60 -3.75 -15.94 -9.58
N ARG A 61 -2.42 -15.98 -9.42
CA ARG A 61 -1.71 -15.24 -8.37
C ARG A 61 -1.83 -13.73 -8.56
N ALA A 62 -1.55 -13.23 -9.77
CA ALA A 62 -1.73 -11.82 -10.08
C ALA A 62 -3.18 -11.39 -9.86
N LYS A 63 -4.16 -12.17 -10.34
CA LYS A 63 -5.59 -11.86 -10.14
C LYS A 63 -5.99 -11.79 -8.66
N ARG A 64 -5.55 -12.75 -7.84
CA ARG A 64 -5.78 -12.76 -6.38
C ARG A 64 -5.20 -11.50 -5.72
N ILE A 65 -3.98 -11.12 -6.10
CA ILE A 65 -3.32 -9.93 -5.55
C ILE A 65 -4.03 -8.65 -5.99
N THR A 66 -4.32 -8.50 -7.28
CA THR A 66 -5.05 -7.35 -7.82
C THR A 66 -6.38 -7.15 -7.09
N ASP A 67 -7.20 -8.20 -7.02
CA ASP A 67 -8.52 -8.14 -6.42
C ASP A 67 -8.45 -7.84 -4.92
N TYR A 68 -7.51 -8.47 -4.21
CA TYR A 68 -7.30 -8.21 -2.79
C TYR A 68 -6.88 -6.77 -2.50
N LEU A 69 -5.93 -6.23 -3.25
CA LEU A 69 -5.46 -4.85 -3.05
C LEU A 69 -6.58 -3.85 -3.37
N ASN A 70 -7.40 -4.13 -4.37
CA ASN A 70 -8.58 -3.32 -4.68
C ASN A 70 -9.61 -3.38 -3.54
N LEU A 71 -9.89 -4.58 -3.01
CA LEU A 71 -10.79 -4.77 -1.88
C LEU A 71 -10.32 -3.97 -0.66
N ILE A 72 -9.04 -4.06 -0.30
CA ILE A 72 -8.46 -3.31 0.82
C ILE A 72 -8.51 -1.79 0.58
N SER A 73 -8.29 -1.35 -0.66
CA SER A 73 -8.43 0.06 -1.05
C SER A 73 -9.84 0.58 -0.77
N GLU A 74 -10.86 -0.16 -1.20
CA GLU A 74 -12.26 0.21 -0.96
C GLU A 74 -12.63 0.19 0.52
N GLU A 75 -12.14 -0.78 1.29
CA GLU A 75 -12.35 -0.81 2.75
C GLU A 75 -11.72 0.40 3.45
N VAL A 76 -10.52 0.80 3.04
CA VAL A 76 -9.88 2.01 3.58
C VAL A 76 -10.67 3.26 3.22
N LYS A 77 -11.14 3.40 1.97
CA LYS A 77 -11.98 4.54 1.55
C LYS A 77 -13.25 4.64 2.38
N LYS A 78 -13.98 3.53 2.56
CA LYS A 78 -15.19 3.47 3.41
C LYS A 78 -14.91 3.98 4.83
N LYS A 79 -13.81 3.53 5.44
CA LYS A 79 -13.42 3.96 6.79
C LYS A 79 -13.02 5.43 6.87
N VAL A 80 -12.29 5.94 5.87
CA VAL A 80 -11.94 7.37 5.80
C VAL A 80 -13.20 8.23 5.72
N GLU A 81 -14.19 7.85 4.92
CA GLU A 81 -15.46 8.56 4.85
C GLU A 81 -16.24 8.47 6.18
N GLY A 82 -16.15 7.33 6.88
CA GLY A 82 -16.64 7.20 8.25
C GLY A 82 -15.99 8.22 9.21
N VAL A 83 -14.67 8.38 9.16
CA VAL A 83 -13.95 9.42 9.94
C VAL A 83 -14.45 10.81 9.54
N LYS A 84 -14.50 11.12 8.25
CA LYS A 84 -14.90 12.44 7.75
C LYS A 84 -16.35 12.83 8.04
N THR A 85 -17.23 11.89 8.31
CA THR A 85 -18.65 12.13 8.62
C THR A 85 -18.97 12.01 10.10
N ALA A 86 -18.03 11.52 10.92
CA ALA A 86 -18.21 11.39 12.36
C ALA A 86 -18.43 12.75 13.03
N ALA A 87 -19.29 12.79 14.05
CA ALA A 87 -19.43 13.98 14.90
C ALA A 87 -18.13 14.22 15.67
N PHE A 88 -17.74 15.49 15.86
CA PHE A 88 -16.64 15.84 16.75
C PHE A 88 -17.07 15.63 18.21
N SER A 89 -16.64 14.53 18.80
CA SER A 89 -16.86 14.19 20.21
C SER A 89 -15.60 13.56 20.79
N SER A 90 -15.44 13.54 22.10
CA SER A 90 -14.22 13.03 22.76
C SER A 90 -13.90 11.57 22.46
N THR A 91 -14.85 10.79 21.96
CA THR A 91 -14.69 9.36 21.65
C THR A 91 -14.80 9.03 20.17
N SER A 92 -14.94 10.04 19.29
CA SER A 92 -15.11 9.79 17.86
C SER A 92 -13.78 9.54 17.14
N GLU A 93 -13.86 8.83 16.01
CA GLU A 93 -12.66 8.53 15.23
C GLU A 93 -12.01 9.77 14.62
N ILE A 94 -12.79 10.81 14.30
CA ILE A 94 -12.25 12.09 13.80
C ILE A 94 -11.46 12.84 14.87
N THR A 95 -11.94 12.84 16.12
CA THR A 95 -11.18 13.38 17.25
C THR A 95 -9.88 12.60 17.42
N LYS A 96 -9.96 11.26 17.44
CA LYS A 96 -8.77 10.40 17.53
C LYS A 96 -7.77 10.65 16.40
N TYR A 97 -8.23 10.87 15.16
CA TYR A 97 -7.37 11.22 14.02
C TYR A 97 -6.52 12.45 14.33
N PHE A 98 -7.15 13.55 14.75
CA PHE A 98 -6.42 14.78 15.06
C PHE A 98 -5.62 14.68 16.36
N GLU A 99 -6.08 13.90 17.33
CA GLU A 99 -5.33 13.65 18.57
C GLU A 99 -4.00 12.93 18.33
N MET A 100 -3.97 12.00 17.37
CA MET A 100 -2.78 11.23 17.02
C MET A 100 -1.74 11.99 16.16
N LEU A 101 -2.08 13.18 15.65
CA LEU A 101 -1.15 13.99 14.88
C LEU A 101 -0.01 14.52 15.77
N PRO A 102 1.21 14.71 15.23
CA PRO A 102 2.31 15.33 15.96
C PRO A 102 1.94 16.74 16.45
N GLU A 103 2.33 17.08 17.67
CA GLU A 103 2.01 18.37 18.30
C GLU A 103 2.46 19.57 17.45
N VAL A 104 3.59 19.45 16.76
CA VAL A 104 4.14 20.51 15.90
C VAL A 104 3.45 20.65 14.55
N SER A 105 2.53 19.74 14.19
CA SER A 105 1.90 19.77 12.88
C SER A 105 0.87 20.90 12.76
N GLU A 106 0.88 21.62 11.64
CA GLU A 106 -0.07 22.70 11.38
C GLU A 106 -1.53 22.23 11.49
N LEU A 107 -1.80 20.99 11.03
CA LEU A 107 -3.14 20.41 11.09
C LEU A 107 -3.60 20.15 12.54
N LYS A 108 -2.70 19.70 13.42
CA LYS A 108 -2.98 19.58 14.86
C LYS A 108 -3.26 20.95 15.48
N GLN A 109 -2.50 21.97 15.13
CA GLN A 109 -2.70 23.34 15.63
C GLN A 109 -4.05 23.91 15.17
N LYS A 110 -4.46 23.67 13.92
CA LYS A 110 -5.80 24.01 13.43
C LYS A 110 -6.90 23.31 14.25
N TYR A 111 -6.74 22.04 14.55
CA TYR A 111 -7.69 21.30 15.39
C TYR A 111 -7.77 21.85 16.83
N LEU A 112 -6.64 22.18 17.46
CA LEU A 112 -6.64 22.79 18.79
C LEU A 112 -7.34 24.16 18.80
N LYS A 113 -7.17 24.96 17.73
CA LYS A 113 -7.93 26.20 17.55
C LYS A 113 -9.44 25.93 17.45
N PHE A 114 -9.86 24.94 16.67
CA PHE A 114 -11.27 24.54 16.55
C PHE A 114 -11.92 24.22 17.90
N LEU A 115 -11.20 23.56 18.81
CA LEU A 115 -11.71 23.26 20.15
C LEU A 115 -11.97 24.50 21.01
N GLN A 116 -11.26 25.61 20.74
CA GLN A 116 -11.37 26.86 21.50
C GLN A 116 -12.43 27.82 20.92
N LEU A 117 -12.91 27.58 19.70
CA LEU A 117 -13.90 28.45 19.06
C LEU A 117 -15.28 28.36 19.74
N THR A 118 -15.83 29.53 20.03
CA THR A 118 -17.19 29.72 20.58
C THR A 118 -18.17 30.26 19.55
N ASP A 119 -17.70 30.98 18.54
CA ASP A 119 -18.55 31.47 17.45
C ASP A 119 -19.02 30.28 16.58
N PRO A 120 -20.34 30.07 16.41
CA PRO A 120 -20.86 28.94 15.65
C PRO A 120 -20.45 28.92 14.18
N SER A 121 -20.38 30.09 13.53
CA SER A 121 -20.10 30.18 12.09
C SER A 121 -18.63 29.90 11.80
N GLU A 122 -17.71 30.48 12.58
CA GLU A 122 -16.28 30.18 12.48
C GLU A 122 -16.00 28.71 12.78
N LYS A 123 -16.70 28.14 13.77
CA LYS A 123 -16.56 26.74 14.15
C LYS A 123 -16.99 25.80 13.03
N GLU A 124 -18.12 26.05 12.40
CA GLU A 124 -18.62 25.27 11.26
C GLU A 124 -17.66 25.34 10.06
N SER A 125 -17.14 26.53 9.74
CA SER A 125 -16.16 26.70 8.66
C SER A 125 -14.90 25.89 8.91
N LEU A 126 -14.30 26.02 10.11
CA LEU A 126 -13.07 25.30 10.44
C LEU A 126 -13.31 23.80 10.57
N GLU A 127 -14.50 23.37 11.00
CA GLU A 127 -14.88 21.96 11.01
C GLU A 127 -14.85 21.36 9.59
N SER A 128 -15.44 22.07 8.61
CA SER A 128 -15.43 21.66 7.21
C SER A 128 -14.01 21.59 6.64
N GLU A 129 -13.17 22.59 6.94
CA GLU A 129 -11.75 22.57 6.56
C GLU A 129 -11.02 21.36 7.15
N LEU A 130 -11.20 21.07 8.44
CA LEU A 130 -10.58 19.91 9.09
C LEU A 130 -11.00 18.60 8.43
N ARG A 131 -12.30 18.43 8.14
CA ARG A 131 -12.82 17.23 7.45
C ARG A 131 -12.16 17.03 6.08
N ASN A 132 -11.90 18.10 5.34
CA ASN A 132 -11.23 18.05 4.03
C ASN A 132 -9.73 17.69 4.12
N GLU A 133 -9.10 17.92 5.27
CA GLU A 133 -7.70 17.58 5.52
C GLU A 133 -7.49 16.13 6.02
N VAL A 134 -8.56 15.38 6.28
CA VAL A 134 -8.47 13.96 6.62
C VAL A 134 -8.03 13.17 5.40
N LYS A 135 -6.83 12.56 5.48
CA LYS A 135 -6.23 11.78 4.40
C LYS A 135 -5.91 10.36 4.88
N PRO A 136 -6.13 9.33 4.04
CA PRO A 136 -5.68 7.99 4.36
C PRO A 136 -4.15 7.93 4.44
N GLY A 137 -3.66 7.04 5.29
CA GLY A 137 -2.30 6.54 5.20
C GLY A 137 -2.12 5.67 3.96
N ALA A 138 -0.92 5.68 3.39
CA ALA A 138 -0.60 4.92 2.20
C ALA A 138 -0.67 3.41 2.46
N ILE A 139 -1.28 2.69 1.51
CA ILE A 139 -1.23 1.23 1.43
C ILE A 139 0.04 0.87 0.66
N GLU A 140 1.07 0.44 1.36
CA GLU A 140 2.30 -0.02 0.73
C GLU A 140 2.25 -1.53 0.51
N VAL A 141 3.00 -2.02 -0.46
CA VAL A 141 3.16 -3.46 -0.70
C VAL A 141 4.61 -3.85 -0.64
N ASN A 142 4.89 -5.07 -0.22
CA ASN A 142 6.24 -5.62 -0.18
C ASN A 142 6.36 -6.89 -1.01
N ILE A 143 7.44 -6.97 -1.78
CA ILE A 143 7.87 -8.17 -2.48
C ILE A 143 9.28 -8.51 -1.99
N MET A 144 9.42 -9.69 -1.36
CA MET A 144 10.72 -10.27 -1.00
C MET A 144 11.36 -10.88 -2.25
N THR A 145 12.48 -10.31 -2.69
CA THR A 145 13.11 -10.68 -3.96
C THR A 145 13.83 -12.03 -3.94
N LYS A 146 14.19 -12.55 -2.75
CA LYS A 146 14.84 -13.86 -2.56
C LYS A 146 13.89 -15.06 -2.68
N ILE A 147 12.59 -14.86 -2.49
CA ILE A 147 11.58 -15.93 -2.55
C ILE A 147 10.86 -15.75 -3.88
N ASP A 148 11.45 -16.30 -4.94
CA ASP A 148 10.94 -16.18 -6.30
C ASP A 148 11.00 -17.56 -6.98
N SER A 149 9.92 -18.33 -6.85
CA SER A 149 9.81 -19.65 -7.45
C SER A 149 9.26 -19.56 -8.87
N ASP A 150 9.89 -20.26 -9.80
CA ASP A 150 9.36 -20.38 -11.16
C ASP A 150 8.11 -21.26 -11.18
N GLN A 151 7.14 -20.85 -11.99
CA GLN A 151 5.93 -21.62 -12.22
C GLN A 151 6.07 -22.40 -13.51
N ILE A 152 5.55 -23.63 -13.50
CA ILE A 152 5.70 -24.59 -14.59
C ILE A 152 4.32 -24.90 -15.16
N ASP A 153 4.21 -25.00 -16.49
CA ASP A 153 2.97 -25.36 -17.16
C ASP A 153 2.74 -26.89 -17.23
N ASP A 154 1.63 -27.30 -17.85
CA ASP A 154 1.30 -28.72 -18.02
C ASP A 154 2.33 -29.48 -18.89
N ASN A 155 3.09 -28.76 -19.73
CA ASN A 155 4.15 -29.31 -20.58
C ASN A 155 5.50 -29.40 -19.87
N LYS A 156 5.57 -29.03 -18.59
CA LYS A 156 6.80 -28.95 -17.79
C LYS A 156 7.75 -27.84 -18.22
N GLU A 157 7.26 -26.81 -18.91
CA GLU A 157 8.03 -25.64 -19.30
C GLU A 157 7.85 -24.49 -18.30
N VAL A 158 8.89 -23.68 -18.13
CA VAL A 158 8.82 -22.49 -17.26
C VAL A 158 7.94 -21.45 -17.93
N ILE A 159 6.91 -21.00 -17.21
CA ILE A 159 6.00 -19.96 -17.68
C ILE A 159 6.75 -18.63 -17.69
N GLU A 160 6.81 -18.00 -18.86
CA GLU A 160 7.39 -16.67 -19.01
C GLU A 160 6.66 -15.66 -18.10
N ASN A 161 7.41 -14.90 -17.31
CA ASN A 161 6.89 -13.99 -16.28
C ASN A 161 5.93 -14.66 -15.27
N GLY A 162 6.00 -15.98 -15.15
CA GLY A 162 5.13 -16.78 -14.28
C GLY A 162 5.59 -16.86 -12.83
N SER A 163 6.83 -16.46 -12.52
CA SER A 163 7.38 -16.64 -11.18
C SER A 163 6.61 -15.86 -10.11
N ASP A 164 6.73 -16.32 -8.87
CA ASP A 164 5.98 -15.78 -7.72
C ASP A 164 6.10 -14.26 -7.59
N ALA A 165 7.33 -13.73 -7.70
CA ALA A 165 7.59 -12.31 -7.52
C ALA A 165 7.14 -11.48 -8.74
N LEU A 166 7.19 -12.05 -9.95
CA LEU A 166 6.72 -11.40 -11.18
C LEU A 166 5.18 -11.32 -11.21
N GLN A 167 4.50 -12.39 -10.80
CA GLN A 167 3.05 -12.39 -10.67
C GLN A 167 2.58 -11.45 -9.55
N ALA A 168 3.34 -11.34 -8.45
CA ALA A 168 3.05 -10.36 -7.40
C ALA A 168 3.22 -8.91 -7.90
N LEU A 169 4.31 -8.65 -8.62
CA LEU A 169 4.52 -7.35 -9.25
C LEU A 169 3.40 -7.00 -10.22
N LYS A 170 3.01 -7.94 -11.09
CA LYS A 170 1.89 -7.77 -12.03
C LYS A 170 0.59 -7.45 -11.30
N GLY A 171 0.26 -8.21 -10.25
CA GLY A 171 -0.96 -7.99 -9.47
C GLY A 171 -1.00 -6.61 -8.80
N TYR A 172 0.14 -6.14 -8.27
CA TYR A 172 0.22 -4.78 -7.74
C TYR A 172 0.15 -3.70 -8.83
N ALA A 173 0.82 -3.92 -9.97
CA ALA A 173 0.82 -2.97 -11.07
C ALA A 173 -0.57 -2.78 -11.69
N GLU A 174 -1.37 -3.86 -11.74
CA GLU A 174 -2.74 -3.88 -12.26
C GLU A 174 -3.81 -3.47 -11.23
N SER A 175 -3.45 -3.30 -9.94
CA SER A 175 -4.38 -2.85 -8.91
C SER A 175 -4.70 -1.36 -9.01
N ASN A 176 -5.84 -0.96 -8.47
CA ASN A 176 -6.30 0.42 -8.38
C ASN A 176 -5.67 1.21 -7.22
N LEU A 177 -4.64 0.66 -6.57
CA LEU A 177 -3.92 1.40 -5.52
C LEU A 177 -3.19 2.61 -6.12
N GLU A 178 -3.46 3.76 -5.53
CA GLU A 178 -2.85 5.06 -5.84
C GLU A 178 -2.12 5.59 -4.62
N HIS A 179 -1.18 6.50 -4.83
CA HIS A 179 -0.30 7.06 -3.79
C HIS A 179 0.31 5.97 -2.89
N SER A 180 0.69 4.85 -3.51
CA SER A 180 1.17 3.65 -2.85
C SER A 180 2.64 3.42 -3.17
N THR A 181 3.31 2.62 -2.35
CA THR A 181 4.74 2.32 -2.53
C THR A 181 4.95 0.80 -2.63
N LEU A 182 5.64 0.38 -3.68
CA LEU A 182 6.22 -0.96 -3.77
C LEU A 182 7.58 -0.97 -3.09
N VAL A 183 7.69 -1.76 -2.03
CA VAL A 183 8.92 -1.94 -1.25
C VAL A 183 9.60 -3.24 -1.68
N PHE A 184 10.79 -3.15 -2.28
CA PHE A 184 11.62 -4.32 -2.51
C PHE A 184 12.44 -4.66 -1.27
N SER A 185 12.33 -5.91 -0.81
CA SER A 185 13.08 -6.43 0.33
C SER A 185 13.98 -7.59 -0.08
N ALA A 186 15.03 -7.83 0.73
CA ALA A 186 15.92 -8.97 0.63
C ALA A 186 16.88 -9.02 -0.58
N GLY A 187 17.17 -7.89 -1.25
CA GLY A 187 18.25 -7.79 -2.24
C GLY A 187 17.77 -7.68 -3.69
N MET A 188 18.66 -7.95 -4.65
CA MET A 188 18.43 -7.68 -6.07
C MET A 188 17.84 -8.90 -6.81
N ASN A 189 16.74 -8.70 -7.56
CA ASN A 189 16.22 -9.67 -8.52
C ASN A 189 16.15 -9.01 -9.92
N PRO A 190 17.12 -9.31 -10.81
CA PRO A 190 17.16 -8.73 -12.15
C PRO A 190 15.92 -9.00 -13.00
N ARG A 191 15.29 -10.19 -12.89
CA ARG A 191 14.07 -10.52 -13.65
C ARG A 191 12.94 -9.59 -13.26
N LEU A 192 12.75 -9.40 -11.95
CA LEU A 192 11.74 -8.49 -11.42
C LEU A 192 11.98 -7.06 -11.88
N PHE A 193 13.21 -6.57 -11.78
CA PHE A 193 13.54 -5.20 -12.17
C PHE A 193 13.40 -4.98 -13.69
N ASN A 194 13.63 -6.01 -14.51
CA ASN A 194 13.36 -5.94 -15.94
C ASN A 194 11.86 -5.87 -16.21
N TYR A 195 11.07 -6.72 -15.56
CA TYR A 195 9.64 -6.75 -15.75
C TYR A 195 8.95 -5.47 -15.26
N LEU A 196 9.46 -4.87 -14.18
CA LEU A 196 9.05 -3.57 -13.65
C LEU A 196 9.06 -2.47 -14.73
N SER A 197 10.04 -2.48 -15.63
CA SER A 197 10.14 -1.51 -16.73
C SER A 197 9.04 -1.62 -17.79
N SER A 198 8.28 -2.72 -17.81
CA SER A 198 7.14 -2.87 -18.73
C SER A 198 5.88 -2.14 -18.27
N PHE A 199 5.84 -1.65 -17.03
CA PHE A 199 4.65 -1.07 -16.42
C PHE A 199 4.75 0.45 -16.32
N LYS A 200 3.88 1.16 -17.04
CA LYS A 200 3.82 2.63 -17.02
C LYS A 200 3.39 3.21 -15.66
N SER A 201 2.71 2.43 -14.82
CA SER A 201 2.18 2.87 -13.52
C SER A 201 3.24 3.29 -12.51
N PHE A 202 4.51 2.94 -12.74
CA PHE A 202 5.65 3.32 -11.91
C PHE A 202 6.41 4.56 -12.40
N HIS A 203 5.98 5.15 -13.51
CA HIS A 203 6.58 6.37 -14.04
C HIS A 203 5.91 7.59 -13.40
N PRO A 204 6.66 8.69 -13.20
CA PRO A 204 6.06 9.94 -12.74
C PRO A 204 5.10 10.49 -13.80
N ASP A 205 4.06 11.18 -13.35
CA ASP A 205 3.23 12.02 -14.21
C ASP A 205 4.00 13.28 -14.69
N ASN A 206 3.34 14.11 -15.50
CA ASN A 206 3.93 15.35 -16.02
C ASN A 206 4.32 16.37 -14.92
N ASN A 207 3.79 16.21 -13.71
CA ASN A 207 4.08 17.05 -12.54
C ASN A 207 5.13 16.42 -11.61
N GLY A 208 5.68 15.25 -11.96
CA GLY A 208 6.65 14.53 -11.13
C GLY A 208 6.02 13.69 -10.02
N ASN A 209 4.69 13.52 -9.99
CA ASN A 209 4.01 12.72 -8.97
C ASN A 209 3.96 11.25 -9.36
N PHE A 210 4.01 10.38 -8.35
CA PHE A 210 3.93 8.94 -8.53
C PHE A 210 2.59 8.42 -8.01
N SER A 211 1.86 7.67 -8.85
CA SER A 211 0.72 6.87 -8.40
C SER A 211 1.19 5.60 -7.67
N LYS A 212 2.23 4.95 -8.20
CA LYS A 212 2.92 3.83 -7.56
C LYS A 212 4.42 4.14 -7.47
N ALA A 213 4.87 4.50 -6.28
CA ALA A 213 6.27 4.79 -5.97
C ALA A 213 7.06 3.50 -5.71
N ILE A 214 8.39 3.60 -5.76
CA ILE A 214 9.29 2.48 -5.48
C ILE A 214 10.21 2.83 -4.32
N ALA A 215 10.26 1.95 -3.32
CA ALA A 215 11.21 1.99 -2.23
C ALA A 215 12.07 0.73 -2.20
N ILE A 216 13.34 0.87 -1.84
CA ILE A 216 14.27 -0.27 -1.73
C ILE A 216 14.77 -0.37 -0.29
N LYS A 217 14.57 -1.53 0.32
CA LYS A 217 15.21 -1.86 1.59
C LYS A 217 16.66 -2.27 1.34
N VAL A 218 17.56 -1.61 2.06
CA VAL A 218 19.01 -1.76 1.90
C VAL A 218 19.68 -1.91 3.26
N SER A 219 20.76 -2.70 3.30
CA SER A 219 21.59 -2.88 4.49
C SER A 219 22.59 -1.74 4.70
N ASP A 220 23.01 -1.11 3.61
CA ASP A 220 24.09 -0.13 3.59
C ASP A 220 24.06 0.76 2.34
N TYR A 221 24.89 1.80 2.35
CA TYR A 221 25.05 2.76 1.26
C TYR A 221 25.47 2.11 -0.07
N ARG A 222 26.35 1.10 -0.03
CA ARG A 222 26.86 0.45 -1.24
C ARG A 222 25.72 -0.31 -1.95
N SER A 223 24.89 -1.01 -1.20
CA SER A 223 23.70 -1.70 -1.70
C SER A 223 22.72 -0.72 -2.33
N ALA A 224 22.45 0.43 -1.68
CA ALA A 224 21.62 1.50 -2.23
C ALA A 224 22.15 2.01 -3.57
N LEU A 225 23.45 2.31 -3.64
CA LEU A 225 24.08 2.83 -4.85
C LEU A 225 24.03 1.83 -6.01
N ILE A 226 24.28 0.54 -5.75
CA ILE A 226 24.27 -0.50 -6.78
C ILE A 226 22.86 -0.70 -7.33
N GLN A 227 21.88 -0.91 -6.44
CA GLN A 227 20.50 -1.17 -6.84
C GLN A 227 19.86 0.06 -7.52
N GLY A 228 20.11 1.27 -6.98
CA GLY A 228 19.66 2.52 -7.57
C GLY A 228 20.21 2.73 -9.00
N LYS A 229 21.52 2.51 -9.20
CA LYS A 229 22.12 2.58 -10.55
C LYS A 229 21.56 1.54 -11.51
N TYR A 230 21.27 0.33 -11.02
CA TYR A 230 20.69 -0.72 -11.86
C TYR A 230 19.30 -0.33 -12.37
N LEU A 231 18.44 0.19 -11.49
CA LEU A 231 17.07 0.63 -11.85
C LEU A 231 17.08 1.90 -12.71
N ALA A 232 17.95 2.86 -12.41
CA ALA A 232 18.08 4.09 -13.19
C ALA A 232 18.48 3.80 -14.66
N LYS A 233 19.35 2.81 -14.89
CA LYS A 233 19.71 2.36 -16.26
C LYS A 233 18.51 1.83 -17.06
N ARG A 234 17.39 1.52 -16.40
CA ARG A 234 16.15 1.02 -16.99
C ARG A 234 15.03 2.05 -17.00
N GLY A 235 15.34 3.31 -16.68
CA GLY A 235 14.36 4.39 -16.60
C GLY A 235 13.42 4.29 -15.40
N ILE A 236 13.75 3.46 -14.40
CA ILE A 236 12.93 3.26 -13.21
C ILE A 236 13.39 4.21 -12.13
N TRP A 237 12.43 4.97 -11.57
CA TRP A 237 12.66 5.92 -10.49
C TRP A 237 12.54 5.23 -9.13
N VAL A 238 13.56 5.43 -8.28
CA VAL A 238 13.53 4.99 -6.89
C VAL A 238 13.20 6.22 -6.04
N SER A 239 12.04 6.21 -5.41
CA SER A 239 11.53 7.34 -4.61
C SER A 239 12.15 7.36 -3.21
N GLU A 240 12.53 6.20 -2.68
CA GLU A 240 13.00 6.06 -1.29
C GLU A 240 14.00 4.90 -1.13
N PHE A 241 15.01 5.09 -0.27
CA PHE A 241 15.85 4.01 0.25
C PHE A 241 15.61 3.87 1.76
N ARG A 242 15.21 2.67 2.20
CA ARG A 242 14.97 2.37 3.61
C ARG A 242 16.12 1.56 4.18
N ILE A 243 16.85 2.14 5.11
CA ILE A 243 17.94 1.46 5.81
C ILE A 243 17.33 0.64 6.95
N GLU A 244 17.44 -0.68 6.87
CA GLU A 244 17.02 -1.59 7.93
C GLU A 244 18.22 -2.45 8.36
N SER A 245 18.39 -2.65 9.68
CA SER A 245 19.39 -3.57 10.21
C SER A 245 19.03 -4.99 9.76
N GLY A 246 19.95 -5.61 9.02
CA GLY A 246 19.81 -7.00 8.57
C GLY A 246 19.84 -8.03 9.69
#